data_AF-A0A2M7RH84-F1
#
_entry.id   AF-A0A2M7RH84-F1
#
_cell.length_a   1.000
_cell.length_b   1.000
_cell.length_c   1.000
_cell.angle_alpha   90.00
_cell.angle_beta   90.00
_cell.angle_gamma   90.00
#
_symmetry.space_group_name_H-M   'P 1'
#
loop_
_entity.id
_entity.type
_entity.pdbx_description
1 polymer ?
#
loop_
_entity_poly.entity_id
_entity_poly.type
_entity_poly.pdbx_seq_one_letter_code
_entity_poly.pdbx_strand_id
1 'polypeptide(L)'
;MFFVKELIVFRLTLLYDWQYNLSIEKLPGDYIAGFVDGEGCFALKFRRDVRHERGKRSGIKPVYFYWDIEFVIMLRGDDKEILEKIKNTLSCGNLSKNKRGMVRYAVTNINDLSDKIVPFFEKYKLHAKKRFNFELWKEAVEIFGRNQRMILNRKRGERGFHKTNWKPEDLNRLKIIHDEMRRYKSGGRDWKWL
;
A
#
# COMPACT_ATOMS: atom_id res chain seq x y z
N MET A 1 -23.44 -6.75 -46.34
CA MET A 1 -22.42 -6.07 -45.49
C MET A 1 -22.97 -5.57 -44.12
N PHE A 2 -24.26 -5.79 -43.78
CA PHE A 2 -24.84 -5.38 -42.50
C PHE A 2 -24.68 -6.42 -41.37
N PHE A 3 -24.80 -7.72 -41.70
CA PHE A 3 -24.74 -8.83 -40.73
C PHE A 3 -23.42 -8.93 -39.93
N VAL A 4 -22.28 -8.56 -40.54
CA VAL A 4 -20.96 -8.66 -39.89
C VAL A 4 -20.79 -7.60 -38.80
N LYS A 5 -21.41 -6.41 -38.95
CA LYS A 5 -21.31 -5.34 -37.95
C LYS A 5 -22.08 -5.68 -36.67
N GLU A 6 -23.26 -6.29 -36.80
CA GLU A 6 -24.07 -6.70 -35.64
C GLU A 6 -23.41 -7.85 -34.85
N LEU A 7 -22.82 -8.82 -35.53
CA LEU A 7 -22.05 -9.90 -34.90
C LEU A 7 -20.81 -9.39 -34.15
N ILE A 8 -20.12 -8.37 -34.67
CA ILE A 8 -18.98 -7.74 -33.99
C ILE A 8 -19.44 -6.97 -32.75
N VAL A 9 -20.53 -6.19 -32.85
CA VAL A 9 -21.08 -5.45 -31.71
C VAL A 9 -21.53 -6.42 -30.62
N PHE A 10 -22.28 -7.47 -30.96
CA PHE A 10 -22.75 -8.47 -29.99
C PHE A 10 -21.61 -9.19 -29.28
N ARG A 11 -20.54 -9.57 -30.02
CA ARG A 11 -19.34 -10.18 -29.43
C ARG A 11 -18.58 -9.22 -28.52
N LEU A 12 -18.51 -7.93 -28.87
CA LEU A 12 -17.88 -6.92 -28.02
C LEU A 12 -18.68 -6.67 -26.74
N THR A 13 -20.02 -6.64 -26.81
CA THR A 13 -20.87 -6.49 -25.62
C THR A 13 -20.74 -7.69 -24.70
N LEU A 14 -20.76 -8.91 -25.23
CA LEU A 14 -20.56 -10.13 -24.42
C LEU A 14 -19.17 -10.19 -23.80
N LEU A 15 -18.12 -9.78 -24.51
CA LEU A 15 -16.77 -9.69 -23.95
C LEU A 15 -16.70 -8.63 -22.84
N TYR A 16 -17.36 -7.49 -23.03
CA TYR A 16 -17.40 -6.41 -22.05
C TYR A 16 -18.17 -6.85 -20.80
N ASP A 17 -19.35 -7.43 -20.95
CA ASP A 17 -20.16 -7.97 -19.85
C ASP A 17 -19.44 -9.11 -19.13
N TRP A 18 -18.76 -9.99 -19.86
CA TRP A 18 -17.99 -11.07 -19.25
C TRP A 18 -16.80 -10.54 -18.45
N GLN A 19 -16.05 -9.58 -19.01
CA GLN A 19 -14.93 -8.92 -18.33
C GLN A 19 -15.40 -8.07 -17.14
N TYR A 20 -16.58 -7.45 -17.24
CA TYR A 20 -17.22 -6.70 -16.16
C TYR A 20 -17.70 -7.62 -15.04
N ASN A 21 -18.33 -8.75 -15.37
CA ASN A 21 -18.76 -9.74 -14.38
C ASN A 21 -17.57 -10.43 -13.70
N LEU A 22 -16.48 -10.71 -14.43
CA LEU A 22 -15.23 -11.20 -13.83
C LEU A 22 -14.63 -10.18 -12.86
N SER A 23 -14.83 -8.88 -13.09
CA SER A 23 -14.34 -7.82 -12.22
C SER A 23 -15.15 -7.64 -10.93
N ILE A 24 -16.41 -8.11 -10.88
CA ILE A 24 -17.32 -7.95 -9.72
C ILE A 24 -17.21 -9.11 -8.73
N GLU A 25 -16.80 -10.30 -9.18
CA GLU A 25 -16.72 -11.46 -8.30
C GLU A 25 -15.67 -11.25 -7.20
N LYS A 26 -16.13 -11.25 -5.95
CA LYS A 26 -15.25 -11.17 -4.78
C LYS A 26 -14.47 -12.46 -4.64
N LEU A 27 -13.17 -12.34 -4.42
CA LEU A 27 -12.33 -13.50 -4.15
C LEU A 27 -12.60 -14.05 -2.74
N PRO A 28 -12.49 -15.38 -2.53
CA PRO A 28 -12.51 -15.96 -1.20
C PRO A 28 -11.42 -15.34 -0.31
N GLY A 29 -11.74 -15.07 0.95
CA GLY A 29 -10.81 -14.41 1.86
C GLY A 29 -9.54 -15.23 2.12
N ASP A 30 -9.68 -16.53 2.30
CA ASP A 30 -8.54 -17.45 2.49
C ASP A 30 -7.64 -17.52 1.26
N TYR A 31 -8.21 -17.37 0.06
CA TYR A 31 -7.42 -17.25 -1.17
C TYR A 31 -6.56 -15.99 -1.15
N ILE A 32 -7.11 -14.83 -0.76
CA ILE A 32 -6.33 -13.59 -0.64
C ILE A 32 -5.26 -13.74 0.44
N ALA A 33 -5.58 -14.33 1.59
CA ALA A 33 -4.61 -14.58 2.66
C ALA A 33 -3.44 -15.45 2.17
N GLY A 34 -3.71 -16.57 1.49
CA GLY A 34 -2.69 -17.41 0.89
C GLY A 34 -1.88 -16.70 -0.20
N PHE A 35 -2.54 -15.91 -1.05
CA PHE A 35 -1.87 -15.09 -2.06
C PHE A 35 -0.90 -14.07 -1.41
N VAL A 36 -1.35 -13.43 -0.33
CA VAL A 36 -0.57 -12.45 0.41
C VAL A 36 0.59 -13.10 1.16
N ASP A 37 0.47 -14.33 1.64
CA ASP A 37 1.58 -15.10 2.20
C ASP A 37 2.75 -15.25 1.22
N GLY A 38 2.46 -15.37 -0.08
CA GLY A 38 3.47 -15.39 -1.15
C GLY A 38 3.93 -13.99 -1.56
N GLU A 39 3.01 -13.17 -2.09
CA GLU A 39 3.31 -11.95 -2.86
C GLU A 39 3.13 -10.64 -2.08
N GLY A 40 2.50 -10.71 -0.90
CA GLY A 40 2.17 -9.53 -0.11
C GLY A 40 3.34 -8.93 0.66
N CYS A 41 3.26 -7.65 0.97
CA CYS A 41 4.28 -6.93 1.73
C CYS A 41 3.61 -5.98 2.74
N PHE A 42 3.79 -6.27 4.03
CA PHE A 42 3.49 -5.34 5.11
C PHE A 42 4.75 -4.53 5.39
N ALA A 43 4.74 -3.27 4.95
CA ALA A 43 5.90 -2.42 5.00
C ALA A 43 5.76 -1.36 6.10
N LEU A 44 6.75 -1.35 6.99
CA LEU A 44 7.12 -0.22 7.82
C LEU A 44 8.50 0.26 7.37
N LYS A 45 8.63 1.56 7.06
CA LYS A 45 9.83 2.15 6.46
C LYS A 45 10.19 3.45 7.14
N PHE A 46 11.47 3.64 7.41
CA PHE A 46 12.01 4.96 7.76
C PHE A 46 12.62 5.60 6.51
N ARG A 47 11.99 6.67 6.02
CA ARG A 47 12.35 7.30 4.74
C ARG A 47 13.06 8.62 4.95
N ARG A 48 13.97 8.91 4.01
CA ARG A 48 14.60 10.21 3.80
C ARG A 48 13.95 10.85 2.57
N ASP A 49 13.42 12.06 2.72
CA ASP A 49 12.92 12.90 1.63
C ASP A 49 13.76 14.17 1.53
N VAL A 50 14.04 14.60 0.31
CA VAL A 50 14.83 15.80 0.00
C VAL A 50 13.93 16.71 -0.82
N ARG A 51 13.43 17.78 -0.19
CA ARG A 51 12.50 18.68 -0.88
C ARG A 51 13.26 19.71 -1.69
N HIS A 52 12.87 19.83 -2.95
CA HIS A 52 13.27 20.92 -3.81
C HIS A 52 12.37 22.12 -3.54
N GLU A 53 12.80 23.01 -2.65
CA GLU A 53 12.09 24.27 -2.43
C GLU A 53 12.28 25.18 -3.65
N ARG A 54 11.22 25.41 -4.42
CA ARG A 54 11.23 26.37 -5.54
C ARG A 54 11.61 27.75 -5.00
N GLY A 55 12.75 28.28 -5.43
CA GLY A 55 13.12 29.69 -5.20
C GLY A 55 14.29 29.96 -4.26
N LYS A 56 14.86 28.96 -3.56
CA LYS A 56 16.10 29.15 -2.79
C LYS A 56 17.32 29.01 -3.71
N ARG A 57 18.01 30.13 -3.96
CA ARG A 57 19.27 30.20 -4.73
C ARG A 57 20.48 29.55 -4.01
N SER A 58 20.35 29.21 -2.73
CA SER A 58 21.47 28.83 -1.86
C SER A 58 21.93 27.37 -1.97
N GLY A 59 21.35 26.56 -2.88
CA GLY A 59 21.79 25.17 -3.12
C GLY A 59 21.54 24.15 -1.99
N ILE A 60 21.27 24.62 -0.76
CA ILE A 60 20.98 23.77 0.41
C ILE A 60 19.57 23.18 0.27
N LYS A 61 19.49 21.86 0.11
CA LYS A 61 18.22 21.12 0.02
C LYS A 61 17.81 20.64 1.40
N PRO A 62 16.65 21.06 1.93
CA PRO A 62 16.17 20.55 3.21
C PRO A 62 15.90 19.04 3.13
N VAL A 63 16.40 18.32 4.13
CA VAL A 63 16.26 16.87 4.28
C VAL A 63 15.29 16.59 5.42
N TYR A 64 14.31 15.72 5.16
CA TYR A 64 13.31 15.31 6.12
C TYR A 64 13.35 13.80 6.31
N PHE A 65 13.16 13.35 7.54
CA PHE A 65 13.00 11.95 7.86
C PHE A 65 11.61 11.70 8.40
N TYR A 66 10.98 10.61 7.97
CA TYR A 66 9.63 10.25 8.40
C TYR A 66 9.41 8.75 8.33
N TRP A 67 8.51 8.27 9.18
CA TRP A 67 8.00 6.91 9.13
C TRP A 67 6.90 6.82 8.08
N ASP A 68 6.92 5.74 7.31
CA ASP A 68 5.99 5.41 6.25
C ASP A 68 5.49 3.98 6.44
N ILE A 69 4.19 3.78 6.30
CA ILE A 69 3.53 2.50 6.50
C ILE A 69 2.59 2.21 5.33
N GLU A 70 2.66 0.99 4.79
CA GLU A 70 1.83 0.58 3.66
C GLU A 70 1.66 -0.94 3.59
N PHE A 71 0.53 -1.37 3.05
CA PHE A 71 0.32 -2.73 2.57
C PHE A 71 0.42 -2.74 1.04
N VAL A 72 1.21 -3.66 0.48
CA VAL A 72 1.55 -3.67 -0.96
C VAL A 72 1.55 -5.09 -1.52
N ILE A 73 1.08 -5.22 -2.76
CA ILE A 73 1.30 -6.39 -3.61
C ILE A 73 1.88 -5.88 -4.93
N MET A 74 2.96 -6.49 -5.42
CA MET A 74 3.60 -6.09 -6.67
C MET A 74 3.79 -7.29 -7.58
N LEU A 75 3.18 -7.25 -8.76
CA LEU A 75 3.24 -8.31 -9.75
C LEU A 75 3.71 -7.76 -11.09
N ARG A 76 3.92 -8.66 -12.04
CA ARG A 76 4.08 -8.30 -13.44
C ARG A 76 2.76 -7.75 -14.00
N GLY A 77 2.84 -7.04 -15.12
CA GLY A 77 1.70 -6.30 -15.66
C GLY A 77 0.65 -7.16 -16.38
N ASP A 78 1.03 -8.37 -16.79
CA ASP A 78 0.14 -9.43 -17.28
C ASP A 78 -0.78 -9.95 -16.16
N ASP A 79 -0.32 -9.91 -14.89
CA ASP A 79 -1.12 -10.28 -13.71
C ASP A 79 -1.92 -9.11 -13.10
N LYS A 80 -2.24 -8.06 -13.88
CA LYS A 80 -2.99 -6.90 -13.35
C LYS A 80 -4.38 -7.26 -12.83
N GLU A 81 -5.05 -8.17 -13.53
CA GLU A 81 -6.45 -8.51 -13.29
C GLU A 81 -6.68 -9.09 -11.88
N ILE A 82 -5.76 -9.91 -11.38
CA ILE A 82 -5.89 -10.43 -10.01
C ILE A 82 -5.79 -9.31 -8.96
N LEU A 83 -4.97 -8.29 -9.21
CA LEU A 83 -4.87 -7.14 -8.31
C LEU A 83 -6.13 -6.26 -8.34
N GLU A 84 -6.85 -6.21 -9.47
CA GLU A 84 -8.16 -5.55 -9.57
C GLU A 84 -9.20 -6.30 -8.74
N LYS A 85 -9.25 -7.63 -8.84
CA LYS A 85 -10.12 -8.48 -8.02
C LYS A 85 -9.83 -8.36 -6.52
N ILE A 86 -8.55 -8.34 -6.13
CA ILE A 86 -8.15 -8.11 -4.73
C ILE A 86 -8.58 -6.72 -4.26
N LYS A 87 -8.33 -5.67 -5.04
CA LYS A 87 -8.77 -4.31 -4.73
C LYS A 87 -10.29 -4.23 -4.53
N ASN A 88 -11.06 -4.87 -5.41
CA ASN A 88 -12.52 -4.88 -5.33
C ASN A 88 -13.02 -5.67 -4.12
N THR A 89 -12.34 -6.77 -3.76
CA THR A 89 -12.67 -7.57 -2.58
C THR A 89 -12.37 -6.82 -1.27
N LEU A 90 -11.22 -6.13 -1.20
CA LEU A 90 -10.79 -5.36 -0.03
C LEU A 90 -11.43 -3.96 0.04
N SER A 91 -12.08 -3.50 -1.02
CA SER A 91 -12.74 -2.19 -1.12
C SER A 91 -11.85 -1.00 -0.71
N CYS A 92 -10.55 -1.07 -0.98
CA CYS A 92 -9.59 -0.01 -0.68
C CYS A 92 -8.30 -0.14 -1.50
N GLY A 93 -7.45 0.89 -1.43
CA GLY A 93 -6.15 0.92 -2.08
C GLY A 93 -6.18 1.39 -3.53
N ASN A 94 -4.99 1.53 -4.11
CA ASN A 94 -4.77 2.07 -5.44
C ASN A 94 -3.87 1.15 -6.27
N LEU A 95 -4.13 1.10 -7.57
CA LEU A 95 -3.28 0.43 -8.55
C LEU A 95 -2.42 1.46 -9.27
N SER A 96 -1.16 1.11 -9.48
CA SER A 96 -0.22 1.91 -10.25
C SER A 96 0.67 1.00 -11.08
N LYS A 97 1.09 1.47 -12.26
CA LYS A 97 2.02 0.74 -13.13
C LYS A 97 3.35 1.49 -13.20
N ASN A 98 4.46 0.77 -13.06
CA ASN A 98 5.78 1.38 -13.21
C ASN A 98 6.29 1.25 -14.66
N LYS A 99 7.35 2.00 -14.99
CA LYS A 99 7.96 1.98 -16.33
C LYS A 99 8.57 0.62 -16.72
N ARG A 100 8.80 -0.27 -15.76
CA ARG A 100 9.37 -1.61 -15.95
C ARG A 100 8.28 -2.67 -16.20
N GLY A 101 7.03 -2.26 -16.37
CA GLY A 101 5.92 -3.16 -16.64
C GLY A 101 5.35 -3.87 -15.41
N MET A 102 5.79 -3.55 -14.20
CA MET A 102 5.19 -4.09 -12.97
C MET A 102 3.96 -3.28 -12.58
N VAL A 103 2.96 -3.96 -12.02
CA VAL A 103 1.78 -3.35 -11.42
C VAL A 103 1.86 -3.50 -9.91
N ARG A 104 1.48 -2.43 -9.21
CA ARG A 104 1.53 -2.30 -7.77
C ARG A 104 0.15 -1.95 -7.24
N TYR A 105 -0.41 -2.85 -6.44
CA TYR A 105 -1.52 -2.56 -5.55
C TYR A 105 -0.97 -2.06 -4.22
N ALA A 106 -1.49 -0.94 -3.71
CA ALA A 106 -1.06 -0.42 -2.43
C ALA A 106 -2.17 0.28 -1.65
N VAL A 107 -2.18 0.02 -0.35
CA VAL A 107 -3.00 0.73 0.64
C VAL A 107 -2.04 1.53 1.53
N THR A 108 -2.25 2.85 1.56
CA THR A 108 -1.40 3.79 2.32
C THR A 108 -2.22 4.72 3.21
N ASN A 109 -3.54 4.77 3.02
CA ASN A 109 -4.43 5.54 3.87
C ASN A 109 -4.56 4.81 5.20
N ILE A 110 -4.23 5.48 6.31
CA ILE A 110 -4.20 4.82 7.61
C ILE A 110 -5.57 4.29 8.07
N ASN A 111 -6.66 4.96 7.70
CA ASN A 111 -8.02 4.50 8.00
C ASN A 111 -8.36 3.24 7.21
N ASP A 112 -7.96 3.16 5.93
CA ASP A 112 -8.13 1.91 5.17
C ASP A 112 -7.27 0.78 5.76
N LEU A 113 -6.08 1.07 6.29
CA LEU A 113 -5.25 0.07 6.94
C LEU A 113 -5.90 -0.44 8.24
N SER A 114 -6.38 0.47 9.10
CA SER A 114 -6.99 0.13 10.38
C SER A 114 -8.37 -0.51 10.25
N ASP A 115 -9.21 0.00 9.34
CA ASP A 115 -10.63 -0.33 9.33
C ASP A 115 -10.96 -1.45 8.33
N LYS A 116 -10.04 -1.75 7.40
CA LYS A 116 -10.25 -2.76 6.35
C LYS A 116 -9.15 -3.81 6.33
N ILE A 117 -7.89 -3.41 6.20
CA ILE A 117 -6.78 -4.37 6.02
C ILE A 117 -6.52 -5.19 7.28
N VAL A 118 -6.41 -4.54 8.44
CA VAL A 118 -6.19 -5.24 9.71
C VAL A 118 -7.35 -6.22 10.00
N PRO A 119 -8.63 -5.80 10.01
CA PRO A 119 -9.75 -6.71 10.26
C PRO A 119 -9.85 -7.85 9.24
N PHE A 120 -9.48 -7.60 7.98
CA PHE A 120 -9.48 -8.64 6.95
C PHE A 120 -8.51 -9.78 7.30
N PHE A 121 -7.27 -9.46 7.67
CA PHE A 121 -6.25 -10.48 8.00
C PHE A 121 -6.37 -11.04 9.42
N GLU A 122 -7.12 -10.39 10.31
CA GLU A 122 -7.57 -11.00 11.57
C GLU A 122 -8.64 -12.07 11.34
N LYS A 123 -9.55 -11.82 10.38
CA LYS A 123 -10.58 -12.78 9.98
C LYS A 123 -10.01 -13.93 9.13
N TYR A 124 -9.23 -13.62 8.10
CA TYR A 124 -8.61 -14.57 7.17
C TYR A 124 -7.12 -14.65 7.44
N LYS A 125 -6.73 -15.68 8.20
CA LYS A 125 -5.39 -15.75 8.80
C LYS A 125 -4.32 -16.06 7.77
N LEU A 126 -3.18 -15.38 7.89
CA LEU A 126 -1.95 -15.75 7.22
C LEU A 126 -1.38 -17.02 7.87
N HIS A 127 -0.94 -17.98 7.07
CA HIS A 127 -0.45 -19.27 7.54
C HIS A 127 1.08 -19.35 7.54
N ALA A 128 1.75 -18.61 6.65
CA ALA A 128 3.21 -18.60 6.57
C ALA A 128 3.87 -17.66 7.59
N LYS A 129 5.22 -17.57 7.56
CA LYS A 129 6.01 -16.68 8.44
C LYS A 129 5.61 -15.20 8.36
N LYS A 130 4.89 -14.80 7.30
CA LYS A 130 4.41 -13.42 7.10
C LYS A 130 3.37 -13.02 8.15
N ARG A 131 2.68 -13.97 8.79
CA ARG A 131 1.79 -13.69 9.92
C ARG A 131 2.48 -12.93 11.07
N PHE A 132 3.73 -13.27 11.39
CA PHE A 132 4.48 -12.58 12.43
C PHE A 132 4.84 -11.15 12.01
N ASN A 133 5.07 -10.96 10.71
CA ASN A 133 5.28 -9.63 10.14
C ASN A 133 4.00 -8.79 10.18
N PHE A 134 2.84 -9.40 9.92
CA PHE A 134 1.54 -8.76 10.04
C PHE A 134 1.23 -8.33 11.48
N GLU A 135 1.45 -9.17 12.50
CA GLU A 135 1.18 -8.78 13.90
C GLU A 135 2.01 -7.57 14.34
N LEU A 136 3.31 -7.56 14.02
CA LEU A 136 4.18 -6.41 14.28
C LEU A 136 3.74 -5.16 13.51
N TRP A 137 3.34 -5.34 12.26
CA TRP A 137 2.88 -4.25 11.41
C TRP A 137 1.52 -3.69 11.83
N LYS A 138 0.62 -4.54 12.33
CA LYS A 138 -0.68 -4.16 12.91
C LYS A 138 -0.49 -3.21 14.08
N GLU A 139 0.44 -3.54 14.99
CA GLU A 139 0.77 -2.63 16.08
C GLU A 139 1.26 -1.28 15.55
N ALA A 140 2.13 -1.26 14.51
CA ALA A 140 2.55 -0.02 13.89
C ALA A 140 1.38 0.77 13.28
N VAL A 141 0.38 0.12 12.67
CA VAL A 141 -0.85 0.77 12.18
C VAL A 141 -1.56 1.49 13.33
N GLU A 142 -1.68 0.88 14.50
CA GLU A 142 -2.29 1.52 15.68
C GLU A 142 -1.50 2.76 16.13
N ILE A 143 -0.16 2.70 16.12
CA ILE A 143 0.69 3.86 16.44
C ILE A 143 0.45 5.01 15.45
N PHE A 144 0.35 4.68 14.16
CA PHE A 144 0.05 5.68 13.12
C PHE A 144 -1.35 6.26 13.28
N GLY A 145 -2.36 5.45 13.61
CA GLY A 145 -3.73 5.88 13.83
C GLY A 145 -3.84 6.91 14.96
N ARG A 146 -3.24 6.62 16.12
CA ARG A 146 -3.25 7.56 17.27
C ARG A 146 -2.45 8.84 17.04
N ASN A 147 -1.44 8.81 16.15
CA ASN A 147 -0.64 9.97 15.76
C ASN A 147 -1.15 10.62 14.44
N GLN A 148 -2.32 10.21 13.94
CA GLN A 148 -2.88 10.78 12.74
C GLN A 148 -3.22 12.25 12.96
N ARG A 149 -2.95 13.06 11.94
CA ARG A 149 -3.33 14.47 11.99
C ARG A 149 -4.79 14.62 11.63
N MET A 150 -5.52 15.33 12.47
CA MET A 150 -6.91 15.72 12.21
C MET A 150 -7.01 16.95 11.31
N ILE A 151 -5.91 17.70 11.12
CA ILE A 151 -5.90 18.99 10.42
C ILE A 151 -4.93 18.93 9.23
N LEU A 152 -5.39 19.42 8.07
CA LEU A 152 -4.57 19.61 6.87
C LEU A 152 -3.48 20.67 7.11
N ASN A 153 -2.25 20.36 6.73
CA ASN A 153 -1.12 21.31 6.80
C ASN A 153 -1.24 22.49 5.86
N ARG A 154 -2.02 22.33 4.79
CA ARG A 154 -2.13 23.34 3.74
C ARG A 154 -3.25 24.31 4.11
N LYS A 155 -2.92 25.33 4.89
CA LYS A 155 -3.76 26.52 5.00
C LYS A 155 -3.35 27.52 3.93
N ARG A 156 -4.33 28.06 3.21
CA ARG A 156 -4.08 29.05 2.15
C ARG A 156 -3.47 30.30 2.78
N GLY A 157 -2.27 30.68 2.34
CA GLY A 157 -1.53 31.84 2.86
C GLY A 157 -0.48 31.51 3.91
N GLU A 158 -0.51 30.32 4.51
CA GLU A 158 0.52 29.89 5.47
C GLU A 158 1.62 29.09 4.73
N ARG A 159 2.88 29.48 4.95
CA ARG A 159 4.04 28.74 4.45
C ARG A 159 4.57 27.85 5.56
N GLY A 160 4.76 26.57 5.27
CA GLY A 160 5.48 25.66 6.15
C GLY A 160 4.82 24.31 6.29
N PHE A 161 5.56 23.38 6.89
CA PHE A 161 5.05 22.08 7.31
C PHE A 161 4.95 22.10 8.83
N HIS A 162 3.75 22.02 9.38
CA HIS A 162 3.59 21.67 10.78
C HIS A 162 4.11 20.24 10.95
N LYS A 163 4.91 19.95 11.97
CA LYS A 163 5.40 18.58 12.21
C LYS A 163 4.33 17.83 13.02
N THR A 164 4.19 16.52 12.79
CA THR A 164 3.37 15.68 13.67
C THR A 164 4.17 15.59 14.95
N ASN A 165 3.57 15.93 16.07
CA ASN A 165 4.26 15.72 17.34
C ASN A 165 4.06 14.26 17.76
N TRP A 166 4.98 13.41 17.33
CA TRP A 166 5.01 12.01 17.78
C TRP A 166 5.59 11.95 19.18
N LYS A 167 4.96 11.17 20.05
CA LYS A 167 5.52 10.88 21.36
C LYS A 167 6.87 10.12 21.21
N PRO A 168 7.90 10.42 22.00
CA PRO A 168 9.17 9.70 21.94
C PRO A 168 9.02 8.18 22.07
N GLU A 169 8.08 7.73 22.89
CA GLU A 169 7.77 6.32 23.13
C GLU A 169 7.25 5.64 21.86
N ASP A 170 6.39 6.33 21.12
CA ASP A 170 5.86 5.85 19.83
C ASP A 170 6.96 5.72 18.79
N LEU A 171 7.85 6.71 18.70
CA LEU A 171 9.01 6.66 17.80
C LEU A 171 9.97 5.53 18.16
N ASN A 172 10.23 5.33 19.45
CA ASN A 172 11.07 4.24 19.93
C ASN A 172 10.43 2.88 19.61
N ARG A 173 9.11 2.75 19.79
CA ARG A 173 8.41 1.51 19.49
C ARG A 173 8.41 1.20 17.99
N LEU A 174 8.18 2.19 17.13
CA LEU A 174 8.29 2.00 15.68
C LEU A 174 9.68 1.55 15.25
N LYS A 175 10.74 2.05 15.90
CA LYS A 175 12.12 1.60 15.65
C LYS A 175 12.30 0.13 16.03
N ILE A 176 11.84 -0.28 17.20
CA ILE A 176 11.90 -1.68 17.66
C ILE A 176 11.13 -2.59 16.70
N ILE A 177 9.88 -2.26 16.39
CA ILE A 177 9.03 -3.01 15.46
C ILE A 177 9.74 -3.14 14.10
N HIS A 178 10.28 -2.04 13.57
CA HIS A 178 10.98 -2.04 12.29
C HIS A 178 12.16 -3.03 12.28
N ASP A 179 12.94 -3.08 13.35
CA ASP A 179 14.10 -3.95 13.46
C ASP A 179 13.70 -5.41 13.67
N GLU A 180 12.63 -5.69 14.44
CA GLU A 180 12.04 -7.03 14.58
C GLU A 180 11.49 -7.56 13.25
N MET A 181 10.82 -6.71 12.48
CA MET A 181 10.28 -7.05 11.16
C MET A 181 11.37 -7.46 10.16
N ARG A 182 12.63 -7.03 10.33
CA ARG A 182 13.74 -7.40 9.41
C ARG A 182 13.95 -8.90 9.33
N ARG A 183 13.71 -9.63 10.42
CA ARG A 183 13.90 -11.09 10.51
C ARG A 183 13.00 -11.87 9.56
N TYR A 184 11.89 -11.26 9.13
CA TYR A 184 10.86 -11.90 8.31
C TYR A 184 10.90 -11.45 6.84
N LYS A 185 11.79 -10.52 6.47
CA LYS A 185 12.00 -10.09 5.07
C LYS A 185 12.92 -11.09 4.35
N SER A 186 12.60 -11.42 3.10
CA SER A 186 13.50 -12.20 2.25
C SER A 186 14.79 -11.41 1.99
N GLY A 187 15.95 -12.06 2.19
CA GLY A 187 17.33 -11.60 1.93
C GLY A 187 17.55 -10.11 1.69
N GLY A 188 18.02 -9.39 2.72
CA GLY A 188 18.28 -7.96 2.63
C GLY A 188 19.53 -7.65 1.80
N ARG A 189 19.40 -6.73 0.83
CA ARG A 189 20.53 -5.84 0.53
C ARG A 189 20.75 -4.97 1.76
N ASP A 190 21.99 -4.88 2.22
CA ASP A 190 22.37 -3.92 3.25
C ASP A 190 22.00 -2.51 2.80
N TRP A 191 21.37 -1.76 3.69
CA TRP A 191 21.11 -0.34 3.45
C TRP A 191 22.41 0.43 3.69
N LYS A 192 22.95 1.05 2.63
CA LYS A 192 24.19 1.85 2.62
C LYS A 192 24.24 3.06 3.57
N TRP A 193 23.27 3.23 4.47
CA TRP A 193 23.06 4.49 5.19
C TRP A 193 22.76 4.34 6.68
N LEU A 194 22.88 3.13 7.23
CA LEU A 194 23.13 2.96 8.66
C LEU A 194 24.63 2.78 8.88
#